data_AF-A0A4Q3VJC7-F1
#
_entry.id   AF-A0A4Q3VJC7-F1
#
_cell.length_a   1.000
_cell.length_b   1.000
_cell.length_c   1.000
_cell.angle_alpha   90.00
_cell.angle_beta   90.00
_cell.angle_gamma   90.00
#
_symmetry.space_group_name_H-M   'P 1'
#
loop_
_entity.id
_entity.type
_entity.pdbx_description
1 polymer ?
#
loop_
_entity_poly.entity_id
_entity_poly.type
_entity_poly.pdbx_seq_one_letter_code
_entity_poly.pdbx_strand_id
1 'polypeptide(L)' 'MNLLFDFTVDKAAKTVFITREFDADQSLVWDAFTKAEILDQWVAPKPWRSKTKVMDFKVGG' A
#
# COMPACT_ATOMS: atom_id res chain seq x y z
N MET A 1 -12.91 11.05 -14.30
CA MET A 1 -12.98 10.91 -12.84
C MET A 1 -11.70 11.51 -12.26
N ASN A 2 -11.79 12.34 -11.23
CA ASN A 2 -10.61 12.92 -10.57
C ASN A 2 -10.59 12.35 -9.14
N LEU A 3 -9.73 11.38 -8.88
CA LEU A 3 -9.64 10.69 -7.59
C LEU A 3 -8.71 11.48 -6.66
N LEU A 4 -9.03 11.51 -5.37
CA LEU A 4 -8.21 12.18 -4.37
C LEU A 4 -6.82 11.53 -4.25
N PHE A 5 -5.80 12.38 -4.21
CA PHE A 5 -4.47 12.04 -3.70
C PHE A 5 -3.96 13.22 -2.88
N ASP A 6 -3.89 13.05 -1.57
CA ASP A 6 -3.41 14.05 -0.61
C ASP A 6 -2.27 13.47 0.24
N PHE A 7 -1.27 14.32 0.52
CA PHE A 7 -0.07 13.97 1.26
C PHE A 7 0.32 15.13 2.16
N THR A 8 0.31 14.90 3.48
CA THR A 8 0.69 15.91 4.47
C THR A 8 1.76 15.38 5.42
N VAL A 9 2.67 16.27 5.82
CA VAL A 9 3.81 15.94 6.69
C VAL A 9 3.77 16.84 7.91
N ASP A 10 3.61 16.23 9.09
CA ASP A 10 3.82 16.90 10.36
C ASP A 10 5.24 16.59 10.85
N LYS A 11 6.14 17.55 10.68
CA LYS A 11 7.54 17.40 11.10
C LYS A 11 7.71 17.45 12.62
N ALA A 12 6.87 18.20 13.33
CA ALA A 12 6.95 18.31 14.79
C ALA A 12 6.54 16.98 15.44
N ALA A 13 5.43 16.40 14.97
CA ALA A 13 4.96 15.08 15.38
C ALA A 13 5.71 13.91 14.70
N LYS A 14 6.59 14.18 13.72
CA LYS A 14 7.31 13.18 12.91
C LYS A 14 6.37 12.17 12.25
N THR A 15 5.24 12.64 11.74
CA THR A 15 4.19 11.80 11.14
C THR A 15 3.94 12.22 9.69
N VAL A 16 3.59 11.25 8.85
CA VAL A 16 3.22 11.45 7.45
C VAL A 16 1.84 10.85 7.24
N PHE A 17 0.93 11.61 6.64
CA PHE A 17 -0.41 11.16 6.28
C PHE A 17 -0.54 11.10 4.76
N ILE A 18 -1.07 9.98 4.26
CA ILE A 18 -1.34 9.75 2.84
C ILE A 18 -2.79 9.34 2.71
N THR A 19 -3.60 10.15 2.01
CA THR A 19 -4.99 9.85 1.72
C THR A 19 -5.14 9.66 0.21
N ARG A 20 -5.60 8.48 -0.21
CA ARG A 20 -5.73 8.15 -1.64
C ARG A 20 -7.03 7.42 -1.91
N GLU A 21 -7.75 7.88 -2.91
CA GLU A 21 -8.93 7.21 -3.43
C GLU A 21 -8.56 6.26 -4.58
N PHE A 22 -9.30 5.17 -4.66
CA PHE A 22 -9.20 4.19 -5.73
C PHE A 22 -10.59 3.96 -6.30
N ASP A 23 -10.70 3.94 -7.62
CA ASP A 23 -11.91 3.53 -8.34
C ASP A 23 -11.96 1.99 -8.38
N ALA A 24 -12.14 1.38 -7.20
CA ALA A 24 -12.15 -0.06 -6.99
C ALA A 24 -12.92 -0.40 -5.70
N ASP A 25 -13.48 -1.60 -5.65
CA ASP A 25 -14.12 -2.11 -4.44
C ASP A 25 -13.10 -2.29 -3.30
N GLN A 26 -13.58 -2.14 -2.06
CA GLN A 26 -12.76 -2.29 -0.85
C GLN A 26 -12.05 -3.65 -0.79
N SER A 27 -12.70 -4.73 -1.24
CA SER A 27 -12.11 -6.08 -1.26
C SER A 27 -10.89 -6.17 -2.18
N LEU A 28 -10.92 -5.49 -3.33
CA LEU A 28 -9.79 -5.44 -4.26
C LEU A 28 -8.63 -4.62 -3.69
N VAL A 29 -8.93 -3.51 -3.03
CA VAL A 29 -7.90 -2.74 -2.32
C VAL A 29 -7.30 -3.57 -1.19
N TRP A 30 -8.11 -4.29 -0.41
CA TRP A 30 -7.61 -5.17 0.65
C TRP A 30 -6.68 -6.26 0.12
N ASP A 31 -7.07 -6.93 -0.97
CA ASP A 31 -6.25 -7.94 -1.64
C ASP A 31 -4.89 -7.36 -2.09
N ALA A 32 -4.87 -6.13 -2.62
CA ALA A 32 -3.65 -5.48 -3.06
C ALA A 32 -2.62 -5.23 -1.94
N PHE A 33 -3.05 -5.27 -0.68
CA PHE A 33 -2.19 -5.08 0.50
C PHE A 33 -1.97 -6.36 1.31
N THR A 34 -2.58 -7.49 0.93
CA THR A 34 -2.56 -8.71 1.76
C THR A 34 -2.18 -9.98 0.98
N LYS A 35 -2.23 -9.94 -0.35
CA LYS A 35 -1.77 -11.02 -1.22
C LYS A 35 -0.38 -10.74 -1.77
N ALA A 36 0.57 -11.63 -1.50
CA ALA A 36 1.96 -11.50 -1.91
C ALA A 36 2.13 -11.23 -3.42
N GLU A 37 1.38 -11.97 -4.25
CA GLU A 37 1.43 -11.91 -5.70
C GLU A 37 0.94 -10.58 -6.27
N ILE A 38 0.11 -9.83 -5.53
CA ILE A 38 -0.35 -8.50 -5.92
C ILE A 38 0.59 -7.44 -5.35
N LEU A 39 0.96 -7.54 -4.07
CA LEU A 39 1.91 -6.65 -3.39
C LEU A 39 3.22 -6.49 -4.16
N ASP A 40 3.79 -7.60 -4.63
CA ASP A 40 5.07 -7.60 -5.36
C ASP A 40 5.04 -6.77 -6.66
N GLN A 41 3.86 -6.49 -7.20
CA GLN A 41 3.70 -5.72 -8.44
C GLN A 41 3.81 -4.21 -8.22
N TRP A 42 3.58 -3.70 -7.00
CA TRP A 42 3.40 -2.26 -6.82
C TRP A 42 4.07 -1.64 -5.57
N VAL A 43 4.36 -2.42 -4.52
CA VAL A 43 4.82 -1.87 -3.23
C VAL A 43 6.21 -1.22 -3.28
N ALA A 44 7.09 -1.72 -4.16
CA ALA A 44 8.44 -1.19 -4.30
C ALA A 44 8.47 0.00 -5.28
N PRO A 45 9.05 1.15 -4.89
CA PRO A 45 9.19 2.27 -5.80
C PRO A 45 10.20 1.95 -6.91
N LYS A 46 9.95 2.42 -8.13
CA LYS A 46 10.90 2.24 -9.24
C LYS A 46 12.26 2.89 -8.91
N PRO A 47 13.39 2.30 -9.34
CA PRO A 47 13.52 1.10 -10.18
C PRO A 47 13.51 -0.22 -9.41
N TRP A 48 13.25 -0.21 -8.10
CA TRP A 48 13.27 -1.39 -7.24
C TRP A 48 12.09 -2.33 -7.55
N ARG A 49 12.26 -3.60 -7.17
CA ARG A 49 11.24 -4.64 -7.28
C ARG A 49 11.16 -5.41 -5.97
N SER A 50 9.95 -5.79 -5.58
CA SER A 50 9.74 -6.72 -4.47
C SER A 50 9.74 -8.16 -4.98
N LYS A 51 10.18 -9.08 -4.13
CA LYS A 51 10.06 -10.53 -4.35
C LYS A 51 9.81 -11.18 -3.00
N THR A 52 8.60 -11.64 -2.78
CA THR A 52 8.20 -12.28 -1.53
C THR A 52 8.91 -13.63 -1.38
N LYS A 53 9.60 -13.82 -0.25
CA LYS A 53 10.24 -15.09 0.11
C LYS A 53 9.30 -15.98 0.92
N VAL A 54 8.66 -15.39 1.94
CA VAL A 54 7.65 -16.01 2.79
C VAL A 54 6.67 -14.91 3.20
N MET A 55 5.38 -15.24 3.22
CA MET A 55 4.33 -14.42 3.81
C MET A 55 3.35 -15.37 4.49
N ASP A 56 3.20 -15.22 5.80
CA ASP A 56 2.17 -15.91 6.59
C ASP A 56 1.26 -14.81 7.18
N PHE A 57 0.07 -14.71 6.60
CA PHE A 57 -0.84 -13.59 6.83
C PHE A 57 -1.75 -13.88 8.02
N LYS A 58 -1.16 -13.84 9.22
CA LYS A 58 -1.85 -14.00 10.50
C LYS A 58 -1.27 -13.08 11.57
N VAL A 59 -1.97 -12.96 12.69
CA VAL A 59 -1.46 -12.20 13.84
C VAL A 59 -0.18 -12.85 14.36
N GLY A 60 0.89 -12.06 14.46
CA GLY A 60 2.22 -12.51 14.87
C GLY A 60 3.15 -12.93 13.72
N GLY A 61 2.62 -12.96 12.49
CA GLY A 61 3.33 -13.56 11.35
C GLY A 61 3.14 -15.06 11.33
#